data_AF-A0A3D1SPG6-F1
#
_entry.id   AF-A0A3D1SPG6-F1
#
_cell.length_a   1.000
_cell.length_b   1.000
_cell.length_c   1.000
_cell.angle_alpha   90.00
_cell.angle_beta   90.00
_cell.angle_gamma   90.00
#
_symmetry.space_group_name_H-M   'P 1'
#
loop_
_entity.id
_entity.type
_entity.pdbx_description
1 polymer ?
#
loop_
_entity_poly.entity_id
_entity_poly.type
_entity_poly.pdbx_seq_one_letter_code
_entity_poly.pdbx_strand_id
1 'polypeptide(L)'
;LIPRWGPAGALVADGLAQVLIGAMLLAFLWRALPRKFPFGFTLRFLLGLTLAALPGILWHPESRLLIGVSGVIFLGLCIGLFIIIKPLNAEDLEMIGSLNASARIAPYLKWFAREKN
;
A
#
# COMPACT_ATOMS: atom_id res chain seq x y z
N LEU A 1 20.89 12.53 11.59
CA LEU A 1 20.02 11.61 12.37
C LEU A 1 20.79 10.60 13.22
N ILE A 2 21.92 10.06 12.73
CA ILE A 2 22.72 9.02 13.43
C ILE A 2 23.18 9.41 14.86
N PRO A 3 23.60 10.66 15.18
CA PRO A 3 24.12 10.96 16.52
C PRO A 3 23.07 10.97 17.65
N ARG A 4 21.78 11.05 17.30
CA ARG A 4 20.67 11.20 18.28
C ARG A 4 19.71 9.99 18.32
N TRP A 5 19.58 9.25 17.20
CA TRP A 5 18.59 8.18 17.05
C TRP A 5 19.21 6.82 16.72
N GLY A 6 20.55 6.73 16.64
CA GLY A 6 21.26 5.47 16.42
C GLY A 6 20.75 4.70 15.20
N PRO A 7 20.58 3.36 15.30
CA PRO A 7 20.10 2.50 14.21
C PRO A 7 18.70 2.86 13.68
N ALA A 8 17.80 3.32 14.55
CA ALA A 8 16.47 3.75 14.15
C ALA A 8 16.52 4.99 13.24
N GLY A 9 17.46 5.91 13.51
CA GLY A 9 17.71 7.07 12.67
C GLY A 9 18.23 6.73 11.28
N ALA A 10 18.97 5.62 11.14
CA ALA A 10 19.44 5.13 9.85
C ALA A 10 18.27 4.53 9.03
N LEU A 11 17.40 3.74 9.65
CA LEU A 11 16.21 3.18 9.00
C LEU A 11 15.25 4.27 8.50
N VAL A 12 15.00 5.29 9.32
CA VAL A 12 14.14 6.42 8.92
C VAL A 12 14.78 7.21 7.77
N ALA A 13 16.09 7.43 7.81
CA ALA A 13 16.80 8.14 6.75
C ALA A 13 16.79 7.35 5.42
N ASP A 14 16.94 6.03 5.46
CA ASP A 14 16.86 5.16 4.29
C ASP A 14 15.46 5.19 3.66
N GLY A 15 14.42 5.05 4.48
CA GLY A 15 13.04 5.16 4.03
C GLY A 15 12.73 6.54 3.42
N LEU A 16 13.17 7.62 4.05
CA LEU A 16 13.01 8.98 3.51
C LEU A 16 13.77 9.17 2.20
N ALA A 17 15.00 8.64 2.09
CA ALA A 17 15.79 8.73 0.86
C ALA A 17 15.08 8.01 -0.29
N GLN A 18 14.52 6.81 -0.07
CA GLN A 18 13.76 6.08 -1.10
C GLN A 18 12.53 6.86 -1.57
N VAL A 19 11.77 7.46 -0.64
CA VAL A 19 10.60 8.28 -0.99
C VAL A 19 11.01 9.51 -1.80
N LEU A 20 12.09 10.19 -1.40
CA LEU A 20 12.59 11.38 -2.09
C LEU A 20 13.09 11.05 -3.51
N ILE A 21 13.87 9.99 -3.66
CA ILE A 21 14.37 9.54 -4.97
C ILE A 21 13.20 9.15 -5.86
N GLY A 22 12.23 8.37 -5.34
CA GLY A 22 11.03 7.99 -6.08
C GLY A 22 10.21 9.20 -6.53
N ALA A 23 10.03 10.19 -5.65
CA ALA A 23 9.34 11.43 -5.97
C ALA A 23 10.07 12.24 -7.05
N MET A 24 11.41 12.30 -6.99
CA MET A 24 12.23 13.05 -7.96
C MET A 24 12.20 12.40 -9.34
N LEU A 25 12.29 11.06 -9.40
CA LEU A 25 12.13 10.29 -10.62
C LEU A 25 10.73 10.46 -11.22
N LEU A 26 9.70 10.40 -10.38
CA LEU A 26 8.32 10.61 -10.82
C LEU A 26 8.11 12.04 -11.34
N ALA A 27 8.69 13.05 -10.69
CA ALA A 27 8.64 14.43 -11.13
C ALA A 27 9.32 14.63 -12.50
N PHE A 28 10.45 13.95 -12.72
CA PHE A 28 11.15 13.98 -14.01
C PHE A 28 10.34 13.31 -15.12
N LEU A 29 9.77 12.14 -14.82
CA LEU A 29 9.00 11.35 -15.77
C LEU A 29 7.56 11.88 -15.95
N TRP A 30 7.15 12.86 -15.13
CA TRP A 30 5.78 13.38 -15.07
C TRP A 30 5.24 13.84 -16.44
N ARG A 31 6.09 14.46 -17.26
CA ARG A 31 5.73 14.93 -18.60
C ARG A 31 5.73 13.82 -19.65
N ALA A 32 6.47 12.73 -19.41
CA ALA A 32 6.60 11.61 -20.32
C ALA A 32 5.57 10.49 -20.05
N LEU A 33 4.90 10.50 -18.89
CA LEU A 33 3.91 9.49 -18.55
C LEU A 33 2.63 9.66 -19.39
N PRO A 34 2.20 8.64 -20.17
CA PRO A 34 0.96 8.69 -20.94
C PRO A 34 -0.30 8.68 -20.06
N ARG A 35 -0.20 8.13 -18.84
CA ARG A 35 -1.21 8.23 -17.77
C ARG A 35 -0.56 8.78 -16.52
N LYS A 36 -1.20 9.75 -15.86
CA LYS A 36 -0.70 10.30 -14.59
C LYS A 36 -0.74 9.23 -13.49
N PHE A 37 0.16 9.39 -12.51
CA PHE A 37 0.27 8.49 -11.36
C PHE A 37 -1.08 8.38 -10.61
N PRO A 38 -1.54 7.16 -10.24
CA PRO A 38 -2.85 6.96 -9.65
C PRO A 38 -2.85 7.32 -8.15
N PHE A 39 -2.70 8.61 -7.85
CA PHE A 39 -2.69 9.12 -6.46
C PHE A 39 -3.91 8.71 -5.66
N GLY A 40 -5.08 8.60 -6.31
CA GLY A 40 -6.32 8.16 -5.67
C GLY A 40 -6.24 6.73 -5.13
N PHE A 41 -5.65 5.81 -5.90
CA PHE A 41 -5.39 4.43 -5.45
C PHE A 41 -4.38 4.44 -4.30
N THR A 42 -3.23 5.09 -4.49
CA THR A 42 -2.14 5.10 -3.51
C THR A 42 -2.58 5.67 -2.17
N LEU A 43 -3.32 6.78 -2.16
CA LEU A 43 -3.79 7.41 -0.93
C LEU A 43 -4.78 6.52 -0.19
N ARG A 44 -5.74 5.92 -0.90
CA ARG A 44 -6.72 4.98 -0.31
C ARG A 44 -6.06 3.72 0.24
N PHE A 45 -5.08 3.20 -0.49
CA PHE A 45 -4.29 2.05 -0.06
C PHE A 45 -3.49 2.37 1.21
N LEU A 46 -2.78 3.50 1.23
CA LEU A 46 -2.04 3.97 2.41
C LEU A 46 -2.96 4.19 3.62
N LEU A 47 -4.14 4.79 3.41
CA LEU A 47 -5.12 5.00 4.47
C LEU A 47 -5.60 3.67 5.06
N GLY A 48 -5.99 2.71 4.23
CA GLY A 48 -6.42 1.39 4.71
C GLY A 48 -5.31 0.65 5.45
N LEU A 49 -4.07 0.72 4.95
CA LEU A 49 -2.91 0.12 5.60
C LEU A 49 -2.61 0.77 6.96
N THR A 50 -2.66 2.10 7.03
CA THR A 50 -2.40 2.85 8.27
C THR A 50 -3.46 2.53 9.31
N LEU A 51 -4.73 2.50 8.92
CA LEU A 51 -5.84 2.13 9.80
C LEU A 51 -5.73 0.69 10.30
N ALA A 52 -5.36 -0.25 9.42
CA ALA A 52 -5.17 -1.64 9.78
C ALA A 52 -3.97 -1.84 10.73
N ALA A 53 -2.96 -0.96 10.68
CA ALA A 53 -1.78 -1.04 11.54
C ALA A 53 -2.03 -0.54 12.97
N LEU A 54 -3.05 0.31 13.19
CA LEU A 54 -3.34 0.91 14.50
C LEU A 54 -3.49 -0.12 15.64
N PRO A 55 -4.22 -1.24 15.47
CA PRO A 55 -4.37 -2.22 16.54
C PRO A 55 -3.04 -2.92 16.87
N GLY A 56 -2.17 -3.16 15.88
CA GLY A 56 -0.84 -3.72 16.10
C GLY A 56 0.07 -2.79 16.88
N ILE A 57 -0.04 -1.47 16.63
CA ILE A 57 0.70 -0.44 17.36
C ILE A 57 0.18 -0.28 18.79
N LEU A 58 -1.14 -0.37 19.02
CA LEU A 58 -1.70 -0.24 20.38
C LEU A 58 -1.46 -1.48 21.24
N TRP A 59 -1.53 -2.67 20.66
CA TRP A 59 -1.52 -3.93 21.42
C TRP A 59 -0.12 -4.41 21.84
N HIS A 60 0.96 -3.88 21.25
CA HIS A 60 2.37 -4.20 21.57
C HIS A 60 2.62 -5.69 21.88
N PRO A 61 2.52 -6.59 20.89
CA PRO A 61 2.70 -8.02 21.11
C PRO A 61 4.17 -8.37 21.46
N GLU A 62 4.43 -8.78 22.70
CA GLU A 62 5.80 -9.09 23.18
C GLU A 62 6.25 -10.54 22.91
N SER A 63 5.34 -11.45 22.54
CA SER A 63 5.68 -12.87 22.29
C SER A 63 5.62 -13.24 20.81
N ARG A 64 6.49 -14.17 20.38
CA ARG A 64 6.58 -14.62 18.97
C ARG A 64 5.25 -15.14 18.41
N LEU A 65 4.46 -15.81 19.24
CA LEU A 65 3.13 -16.29 18.87
C LEU A 65 2.14 -15.14 18.71
N LEU A 66 2.16 -14.15 19.63
CA LEU A 66 1.32 -12.95 19.52
C LEU A 66 1.69 -12.10 18.30
N ILE A 67 2.97 -12.05 17.89
CA ILE A 67 3.38 -11.40 16.65
C ILE A 67 2.72 -12.09 15.45
N GLY A 68 2.76 -13.43 15.39
CA GLY A 68 2.09 -14.20 14.33
C GLY A 68 0.58 -13.92 14.27
N VAL A 69 -0.10 -13.97 15.43
CA VAL A 69 -1.54 -13.68 15.54
C VAL A 69 -1.85 -12.25 15.14
N SER A 70 -1.06 -11.27 15.58
CA SER A 70 -1.23 -9.86 15.23
C SER A 70 -1.05 -9.62 13.72
N GLY A 71 -0.14 -10.35 13.07
CA GLY A 71 0.04 -10.31 11.62
C GLY A 71 -1.18 -10.85 10.87
N VAL A 72 -1.78 -11.94 11.34
CA VAL A 72 -3.02 -12.49 10.76
C VAL A 72 -4.18 -11.53 10.93
N ILE A 73 -4.33 -10.93 12.13
CA ILE A 73 -5.35 -9.92 12.41
C ILE A 73 -5.15 -8.69 11.50
N PHE A 74 -3.91 -8.21 11.36
CA PHE A 74 -3.56 -7.11 10.47
C PHE A 74 -3.96 -7.40 9.02
N LEU A 75 -3.65 -8.60 8.51
CA LEU A 75 -4.03 -9.00 7.15
C LEU A 75 -5.56 -9.05 6.99
N GLY A 76 -6.27 -9.61 7.96
CA GLY A 76 -7.73 -9.64 7.96
C GLY A 76 -8.34 -8.24 7.93
N LEU A 77 -7.79 -7.32 8.73
CA LEU A 77 -8.19 -5.91 8.74
C LEU A 77 -7.88 -5.21 7.42
N CYS A 78 -6.68 -5.41 6.87
CA CYS A 78 -6.32 -4.88 5.54
C CYS A 78 -7.31 -5.34 4.46
N ILE A 79 -7.63 -6.64 4.43
CA ILE A 79 -8.59 -7.20 3.47
C ILE A 79 -9.96 -6.53 3.67
N GLY A 80 -10.47 -6.49 4.89
CA GLY A 80 -11.77 -5.87 5.19
C GLY A 80 -11.81 -4.37 4.82
N LEU A 81 -10.80 -3.60 5.22
CA LEU A 81 -10.68 -2.18 4.91
C LEU A 81 -10.57 -1.92 3.41
N PHE A 82 -9.82 -2.73 2.66
CA PHE A 82 -9.71 -2.56 1.21
C PHE A 82 -10.98 -2.95 0.47
N ILE A 83 -11.78 -3.90 0.98
CA ILE A 83 -13.11 -4.18 0.43
C ILE A 83 -14.05 -2.98 0.64
N ILE A 84 -13.94 -2.27 1.77
CA ILE A 84 -14.78 -1.10 2.08
C ILE A 84 -14.33 0.14 1.29
N ILE A 85 -13.03 0.43 1.31
CA ILE A 85 -12.44 1.62 0.68
C ILE A 85 -12.43 1.49 -0.85
N LYS A 86 -12.39 0.26 -1.38
CA LYS A 86 -12.32 -0.09 -2.81
C LYS A 86 -11.26 0.75 -3.54
N PRO A 87 -9.97 0.48 -3.29
CA PRO A 87 -8.90 1.33 -3.81
C PRO A 87 -8.77 1.22 -5.34
N LEU A 88 -9.11 0.07 -5.94
CA LEU A 88 -8.98 -0.17 -7.39
C LEU A 88 -10.10 0.53 -8.18
N ASN A 89 -9.76 1.05 -9.35
CA ASN A 89 -10.73 1.56 -10.30
C ASN A 89 -11.03 0.54 -11.41
N ALA A 90 -12.17 0.65 -12.09
CA ALA A 90 -12.55 -0.27 -13.16
C ALA A 90 -11.53 -0.25 -14.33
N GLU A 91 -10.98 0.93 -14.65
CA GLU A 91 -9.94 1.11 -15.67
C GLU A 91 -8.62 0.43 -15.30
N ASP A 92 -8.30 0.33 -14.01
CA ASP A 92 -7.10 -0.37 -13.52
C ASP A 92 -7.27 -1.88 -13.67
N LEU A 93 -8.50 -2.36 -13.41
CA LEU A 93 -8.84 -3.77 -13.53
C LEU A 93 -8.84 -4.25 -14.99
N GLU A 94 -9.27 -3.39 -15.92
CA GLU A 94 -9.19 -3.63 -17.36
C GLU A 94 -7.73 -3.68 -17.84
N MET A 95 -6.89 -2.76 -17.38
CA MET A 95 -5.44 -2.78 -17.66
C MET A 95 -4.79 -4.06 -17.12
N ILE A 96 -5.10 -4.47 -15.89
CA ILE A 96 -4.57 -5.70 -15.28
C ILE A 96 -5.07 -6.95 -16.03
N GLY A 97 -6.33 -6.94 -16.49
CA GLY A 97 -6.89 -8.01 -17.30
C GLY A 97 -6.25 -8.14 -18.69
N SER A 98 -5.78 -7.01 -19.26
CA SER A 98 -5.08 -6.99 -20.56
C SER A 98 -3.66 -7.57 -20.50
N LEU A 99 -3.08 -7.72 -19.31
CA LEU A 99 -1.77 -8.31 -19.09
C LEU A 99 -1.89 -9.83 -18.90
N ASN A 100 -1.34 -10.60 -19.84
CA ASN A 100 -1.47 -12.07 -19.90
C ASN A 100 -1.04 -12.79 -18.60
N ALA A 101 -0.08 -12.23 -17.86
CA ALA A 101 0.39 -12.76 -16.58
C ALA A 101 -0.56 -12.51 -15.40
N SER A 102 -1.38 -11.45 -15.47
CA SER A 102 -2.24 -10.99 -14.38
C SER A 102 -3.74 -11.24 -14.62
N ALA A 103 -4.09 -11.73 -15.81
CA ALA A 103 -5.47 -12.08 -16.18
C ALA A 103 -6.13 -13.10 -15.23
N ARG A 104 -5.37 -14.03 -14.64
CA ARG A 104 -5.89 -14.99 -13.65
C ARG A 104 -6.26 -14.37 -12.30
N ILE A 105 -5.67 -13.21 -11.97
CA ILE A 105 -5.86 -12.52 -10.68
C ILE A 105 -6.95 -11.44 -10.80
N ALA A 106 -7.21 -10.95 -12.02
CA ALA A 106 -8.27 -9.99 -12.33
C ALA A 106 -9.66 -10.30 -11.72
N PRO A 107 -10.19 -11.55 -11.71
CA PRO A 107 -11.49 -11.83 -11.09
C PRO A 107 -11.47 -11.65 -9.55
N TYR A 108 -10.35 -11.95 -8.88
CA TYR A 108 -10.22 -11.76 -7.43
C TYR A 108 -10.12 -10.27 -7.06
N LEU A 109 -9.50 -9.47 -7.93
CA LEU A 109 -9.35 -8.02 -7.74
C LEU A 109 -10.67 -7.27 -7.90
N LYS A 110 -11.70 -7.86 -8.53
CA LYS A 110 -13.03 -7.22 -8.68
C LYS A 110 -13.66 -6.87 -7.34
N TRP A 111 -13.41 -7.67 -6.30
CA TRP A 111 -13.91 -7.41 -4.95
C TRP A 111 -13.34 -6.13 -4.32
N PHE A 112 -12.14 -5.72 -4.76
CA PHE A 112 -11.45 -4.52 -4.29
C PHE A 112 -11.61 -3.33 -5.24
N ALA A 113 -12.32 -3.53 -6.36
CA ALA A 113 -12.53 -2.52 -7.38
C ALA A 113 -13.86 -1.80 -7.19
N ARG A 114 -13.84 -0.49 -7.44
CA ARG A 114 -15.03 0.35 -7.45
C ARG A 114 -15.77 0.15 -8.77
N GLU A 115 -17.06 -0.15 -8.68
CA GLU A 115 -17.93 -0.24 -9.84
C GLU A 115 -18.11 1.16 -10.46
N LYS A 116 -18.02 1.24 -11.79
CA LYS A 116 -18.19 2.48 -12.55
C LYS A 116 -19.67 2.87 -12.48
N ASN A 117 -19.98 3.92 -11.72
CA ASN A 117 -21.31 4.55 -11.72
C ASN A 117 -21.41 5.51 -12.90
#